data_AF-A0A9P8J7C4-F1
#
_entry.id   AF-A0A9P8J7C4-F1
#
_cell.length_a   1.000
_cell.length_b   1.000
_cell.length_c   1.000
_cell.angle_alpha   90.00
_cell.angle_beta   90.00
_cell.angle_gamma   90.00
#
_symmetry.space_group_name_H-M   'P 1'
#
loop_
_entity.id
_entity.type
_entity.pdbx_description
1 polymer ?
#
loop_
_entity_poly.entity_id
_entity_poly.type
_entity_poly.pdbx_seq_one_letter_code
_entity_poly.pdbx_strand_id
1 'polypeptide(L)'
;MPSPAKMNSKIARRSLSPMDHTSNQIDDQQLPDLTWIMVTNPHQSKDKEMMRNVRIKVMNDYLTKERRNPNSTDARVRHTVRRSKTSTSPEMRRKSYLPTTRSQSPRARDSAIQSALPSPETACIQAHLEANMESPDDTDLTTLTSQAVPNVRLAGIGAKLDVFEATPRFDGEVVDVLMLKYNCTTYFASQAMCKKWVPMLFAGQASFLSTLCISSAYLDMMHMDFSHTLTVNSIESVRTLMVREQTVQLITQRLSDPETCCNDANIVSVVHLLFGEMIVASKLALQWHEDGLHTMVEYREGLDNLGGNGLLASMVTIQFFEVSVLREGRPRQQYLDYARYITENSTQGRTSAVPETPLYYPTGIHHTLARTRRCDEETLDLINLIRDLTQAVMHLADASAADSPSSGPFGPKAARRIYTELEIQALHRKKHKAIDQIVALEARNDPVYEALRLCALLYATAIHCNMPFSTTARSFPSNIVIQIRDNLLRTDLSNCWDSMVGMLFWCTIVTGAACNDADDEDVEVLATKKWMVAHAIRSSILLLFQHTHAMLRMLRTILVVQKVLRCSAEEPEI
;
A
#
# COMPACT_ATOMS: atom_id res chain seq x y z
N MET A 1 -68.96 21.96 -17.96
CA MET A 1 -68.84 21.77 -19.42
C MET A 1 -67.81 22.75 -19.96
N PRO A 2 -67.06 22.46 -21.04
CA PRO A 2 -66.56 21.14 -21.44
C PRO A 2 -65.04 21.16 -21.81
N SER A 3 -64.40 20.00 -21.72
CA SER A 3 -63.25 19.60 -22.57
C SER A 3 -63.84 18.86 -23.80
N PRO A 4 -63.15 18.58 -24.94
CA PRO A 4 -61.73 18.71 -25.24
C PRO A 4 -61.40 19.24 -26.66
N ALA A 5 -60.13 19.22 -27.06
CA ALA A 5 -59.73 19.02 -28.46
C ALA A 5 -58.56 18.03 -28.56
N LYS A 6 -58.73 16.97 -29.37
CA LYS A 6 -57.69 15.97 -29.68
C LYS A 6 -56.97 16.36 -30.96
N MET A 7 -55.69 16.02 -31.10
CA MET A 7 -55.08 15.87 -32.42
C MET A 7 -54.28 14.57 -32.48
N ASN A 8 -54.72 13.64 -33.32
CA ASN A 8 -54.04 12.38 -33.62
C ASN A 8 -53.10 12.60 -34.81
N SER A 9 -51.92 11.98 -34.79
CA SER A 9 -51.23 11.56 -36.01
C SER A 9 -50.85 10.08 -35.92
N LYS A 10 -51.38 9.27 -36.84
CA LYS A 10 -50.92 7.90 -37.11
C LYS A 10 -49.90 7.98 -38.24
N ILE A 11 -48.99 6.99 -38.30
CA ILE A 11 -48.24 6.43 -39.47
C ILE A 11 -46.89 5.92 -38.93
N ALA A 12 -46.35 4.75 -39.28
CA ALA A 12 -46.94 3.49 -39.74
C ALA A 12 -45.93 2.36 -39.44
N ARG A 13 -46.40 1.12 -39.21
CA ARG A 13 -45.51 -0.05 -39.13
C ARG A 13 -45.15 -0.52 -40.55
N ARG A 14 -43.87 -0.86 -40.79
CA ARG A 14 -43.47 -1.84 -41.81
C ARG A 14 -42.40 -2.77 -41.24
N SER A 15 -42.74 -4.05 -41.18
CA SER A 15 -41.81 -5.16 -41.00
C SER A 15 -41.46 -5.73 -42.37
N LEU A 16 -40.19 -6.09 -42.61
CA LEU A 16 -39.79 -7.15 -43.54
C LEU A 16 -38.56 -7.85 -42.96
N SER A 17 -38.44 -9.15 -43.25
CA SER A 17 -37.57 -10.10 -42.56
C SER A 17 -36.30 -10.43 -43.40
N PRO A 18 -35.57 -11.56 -43.21
CA PRO A 18 -34.11 -11.53 -43.15
C PRO A 18 -33.42 -11.89 -44.47
N MET A 19 -32.11 -11.68 -44.52
CA MET A 19 -31.20 -12.22 -45.54
C MET A 19 -30.06 -12.97 -44.84
N ASP A 20 -29.92 -14.26 -45.17
CA ASP A 20 -28.76 -15.07 -44.79
C ASP A 20 -27.57 -14.74 -45.69
N HIS A 21 -26.37 -14.66 -45.10
CA HIS A 21 -25.13 -14.95 -45.81
C HIS A 21 -24.19 -15.78 -44.93
N THR A 22 -23.59 -16.80 -45.56
CA THR A 22 -22.78 -17.85 -44.94
C THR A 22 -21.28 -17.51 -44.89
N SER A 23 -20.53 -18.28 -44.07
CA SER A 23 -19.05 -18.36 -43.99
C SER A 23 -18.36 -17.13 -43.33
N ASN A 24 -17.59 -17.24 -42.24
CA ASN A 24 -16.55 -18.24 -41.92
C ASN A 24 -16.30 -18.44 -40.40
N GLN A 25 -15.55 -19.50 -40.08
CA GLN A 25 -15.21 -20.03 -38.76
C GLN A 25 -13.82 -20.70 -38.85
N ILE A 26 -12.98 -20.87 -37.81
CA ILE A 26 -13.08 -20.59 -36.35
C ILE A 26 -11.68 -20.07 -35.90
N ASP A 27 -11.59 -19.12 -34.95
CA ASP A 27 -10.70 -19.19 -33.75
C ASP A 27 -10.76 -17.93 -32.88
N ASP A 28 -11.90 -17.73 -32.20
CA ASP A 28 -11.97 -16.87 -31.02
C ASP A 28 -11.85 -17.73 -29.75
N GLN A 29 -10.83 -17.48 -28.94
CA GLN A 29 -10.70 -18.10 -27.63
C GLN A 29 -11.78 -17.54 -26.70
N GLN A 30 -12.79 -18.36 -26.37
CA GLN A 30 -13.87 -17.97 -25.49
C GLN A 30 -13.35 -17.61 -24.09
N LEU A 31 -13.38 -16.31 -23.78
CA LEU A 31 -13.38 -15.80 -22.39
C LEU A 31 -14.49 -16.50 -21.59
N PRO A 32 -14.29 -16.75 -20.27
CA PRO A 32 -15.30 -17.37 -19.45
C PRO A 32 -16.58 -16.52 -19.38
N ASP A 33 -17.71 -17.13 -19.74
CA ASP A 33 -19.03 -16.50 -19.85
C ASP A 33 -19.58 -15.97 -18.49
N LEU A 34 -19.16 -14.76 -18.15
CA LEU A 34 -19.60 -13.96 -17.00
C LEU A 34 -21.03 -13.48 -17.21
N THR A 35 -22.01 -14.32 -16.85
CA THR A 35 -23.42 -13.93 -16.86
C THR A 35 -23.76 -13.07 -15.64
N TRP A 36 -23.93 -11.78 -15.87
CA TRP A 36 -24.40 -10.82 -14.87
C TRP A 36 -25.88 -11.02 -14.56
N ILE A 37 -26.22 -11.13 -13.28
CA ILE A 37 -27.61 -11.24 -12.81
C ILE A 37 -28.05 -9.87 -12.30
N MET A 38 -28.62 -9.05 -13.20
CA MET A 38 -29.21 -7.77 -12.82
C MET A 38 -30.53 -7.98 -12.09
N VAL A 39 -30.54 -7.72 -10.79
CA VAL A 39 -31.74 -7.66 -9.95
C VAL A 39 -32.33 -6.25 -10.06
N THR A 40 -33.31 -6.08 -10.96
CA THR A 40 -33.98 -4.77 -11.19
C THR A 40 -35.08 -4.48 -10.17
N ASN A 41 -35.49 -5.47 -9.38
CA ASN A 41 -36.45 -5.31 -8.29
C ASN A 41 -36.02 -6.20 -7.09
N PRO A 42 -35.94 -5.68 -5.85
CA PRO A 42 -35.53 -6.45 -4.66
C PRO A 42 -36.28 -7.78 -4.46
N HIS A 43 -37.54 -7.89 -4.89
CA HIS A 43 -38.32 -9.12 -4.79
C HIS A 43 -37.84 -10.25 -5.73
N GLN A 44 -37.17 -9.94 -6.84
CA GLN A 44 -36.57 -10.94 -7.75
C GLN A 44 -35.45 -11.73 -7.06
N SER A 45 -34.72 -11.12 -6.12
CA SER A 45 -33.70 -11.83 -5.31
C SER A 45 -34.28 -12.98 -4.46
N LYS A 46 -35.60 -12.97 -4.22
CA LYS A 46 -36.33 -14.00 -3.47
C LYS A 46 -37.12 -14.94 -4.39
N ASP A 47 -37.03 -14.77 -5.71
CA ASP A 47 -37.68 -15.67 -6.65
C ASP A 47 -37.02 -17.06 -6.61
N LYS A 48 -37.87 -18.09 -6.55
CA LYS A 48 -37.42 -19.48 -6.37
C LYS A 48 -36.74 -20.05 -7.62
N GLU A 49 -37.15 -19.61 -8.81
CA GLU A 49 -36.60 -20.08 -10.07
C GLU A 49 -35.27 -19.39 -10.37
N MET A 50 -35.18 -18.08 -10.18
CA MET A 50 -33.93 -17.33 -10.25
C MET A 50 -32.89 -17.88 -9.26
N MET A 51 -33.25 -18.07 -7.99
CA MET A 51 -32.33 -18.63 -6.99
C MET A 51 -31.96 -20.10 -7.26
N ARG A 52 -32.82 -20.88 -7.92
CA ARG A 52 -32.48 -22.23 -8.40
C ARG A 52 -31.43 -22.16 -9.51
N ASN A 53 -31.60 -21.26 -10.48
CA ASN A 53 -30.68 -21.08 -11.60
C ASN A 53 -29.31 -20.54 -11.14
N VAL A 54 -29.29 -19.60 -10.20
CA VAL A 54 -28.07 -19.14 -9.50
C VAL A 54 -27.34 -20.33 -8.87
N ARG A 55 -28.04 -21.15 -8.06
CA ARG A 55 -27.44 -22.31 -7.39
C ARG A 55 -26.90 -23.35 -8.38
N ILE A 56 -27.60 -23.60 -9.50
CA ILE A 56 -27.13 -24.50 -10.55
C ILE A 56 -25.83 -23.96 -11.18
N LYS A 57 -25.78 -22.68 -11.57
CA LYS A 57 -24.59 -22.10 -12.21
C LYS A 57 -23.39 -22.04 -11.25
N VAL A 58 -23.59 -21.62 -9.99
CA VAL A 58 -22.55 -21.61 -8.94
C VAL A 58 -22.04 -23.03 -8.65
N MET A 59 -22.93 -24.03 -8.55
CA MET A 59 -22.52 -25.43 -8.32
C MET A 59 -21.75 -26.01 -9.50
N ASN A 60 -22.11 -25.66 -10.75
CA ASN A 60 -21.40 -26.10 -11.94
C ASN A 60 -20.01 -25.46 -12.05
N ASP A 61 -19.87 -24.17 -11.73
CA ASP A 61 -18.58 -23.48 -11.68
C ASP A 61 -17.67 -24.07 -10.58
N TYR A 62 -18.20 -24.24 -9.36
CA TYR A 62 -17.50 -24.93 -8.26
C TYR A 62 -17.02 -26.33 -8.65
N LEU A 63 -17.89 -27.17 -9.25
CA LEU A 63 -17.50 -28.52 -9.70
C LEU A 63 -16.48 -28.48 -10.86
N THR A 64 -16.46 -27.42 -11.66
CA THR A 64 -15.47 -27.24 -12.74
C THR A 64 -14.11 -26.83 -12.18
N LYS A 65 -14.09 -25.96 -11.15
CA LYS A 65 -12.89 -25.59 -10.40
C LYS A 65 -12.31 -26.79 -9.66
N GLU A 66 -13.14 -27.55 -8.93
CA GLU A 66 -12.69 -28.75 -8.22
C GLU A 66 -12.20 -29.87 -9.15
N ARG A 67 -12.74 -29.99 -10.37
CA ARG A 67 -12.19 -30.90 -11.42
C ARG A 67 -10.78 -30.54 -11.87
N ARG A 68 -10.36 -29.27 -11.74
CA ARG A 68 -9.01 -28.80 -12.08
C ARG A 68 -8.05 -28.88 -10.88
N ASN A 69 -8.57 -29.11 -9.67
CA ASN A 69 -7.78 -29.22 -8.44
C ASN A 69 -7.30 -30.67 -8.23
N PRO A 70 -6.00 -30.98 -8.40
CA PRO A 70 -5.49 -32.35 -8.26
C PRO A 70 -5.62 -32.90 -6.83
N ASN A 71 -5.83 -32.02 -5.83
CA ASN A 71 -5.98 -32.38 -4.42
C ASN A 71 -7.45 -32.40 -3.97
N SER A 72 -8.43 -32.20 -4.87
CA SER A 72 -9.85 -32.14 -4.52
C SER A 72 -10.32 -33.35 -3.69
N THR A 73 -11.01 -33.08 -2.59
CA THR A 73 -11.66 -34.09 -1.73
C THR A 73 -13.13 -34.32 -2.07
N ASP A 74 -13.72 -33.57 -3.01
CA ASP A 74 -15.13 -33.72 -3.37
C ASP A 74 -15.37 -35.04 -4.11
N ALA A 75 -16.19 -35.90 -3.51
CA ALA A 75 -16.50 -37.23 -4.06
C ALA A 75 -17.09 -37.16 -5.47
N ARG A 76 -17.86 -36.11 -5.80
CA ARG A 76 -18.53 -35.94 -7.10
C ARG A 76 -17.55 -35.75 -8.26
N VAL A 77 -16.36 -35.22 -7.97
CA VAL A 77 -15.27 -35.03 -8.93
C VAL A 77 -14.47 -36.31 -9.13
N ARG A 78 -14.19 -37.05 -8.05
CA ARG A 78 -13.33 -38.25 -8.08
C ARG A 78 -13.88 -39.40 -8.92
N HIS A 79 -15.19 -39.49 -9.14
CA HIS A 79 -15.79 -40.57 -9.91
C HIS A 79 -15.59 -40.48 -11.44
N THR A 80 -15.25 -39.32 -12.00
CA THR A 80 -15.16 -39.16 -13.47
C THR A 80 -13.84 -39.66 -14.09
N VAL A 81 -12.76 -39.75 -13.30
CA VAL A 81 -11.40 -40.04 -13.81
C VAL A 81 -11.11 -41.54 -13.95
N ARG A 82 -11.96 -42.44 -13.45
CA ARG A 82 -11.65 -43.88 -13.34
C ARG A 82 -11.86 -44.70 -14.63
N ARG A 83 -12.10 -44.08 -15.80
CA ARG A 83 -12.43 -44.78 -17.06
C ARG A 83 -11.59 -44.41 -18.29
N SER A 84 -10.30 -44.13 -18.10
CA SER A 84 -9.31 -44.18 -19.19
C SER A 84 -7.93 -44.52 -18.62
N LYS A 85 -7.49 -45.77 -18.80
CA LYS A 85 -6.12 -46.22 -18.52
C LYS A 85 -5.54 -46.87 -19.78
N THR A 86 -4.52 -46.24 -20.34
CA THR A 86 -3.50 -46.87 -21.19
C THR A 86 -2.14 -46.61 -20.55
N SER A 87 -1.20 -47.55 -20.72
CA SER A 87 0.01 -47.66 -19.92
C SER A 87 1.22 -46.93 -20.50
N THR A 88 2.12 -46.45 -19.64
CA THR A 88 3.58 -46.47 -19.90
C THR A 88 4.40 -46.32 -18.61
N SER A 89 5.72 -46.60 -18.72
CA SER A 89 6.64 -46.95 -17.62
C SER A 89 7.30 -45.75 -16.89
N PRO A 90 8.02 -45.98 -15.77
CA PRO A 90 8.57 -44.94 -14.90
C PRO A 90 10.04 -44.60 -15.16
N GLU A 91 10.48 -43.40 -14.75
CA GLU A 91 11.91 -43.08 -14.60
C GLU A 91 12.21 -42.18 -13.38
N MET A 92 13.49 -41.86 -13.15
CA MET A 92 14.13 -41.92 -11.83
C MET A 92 14.21 -40.62 -11.01
N ARG A 93 14.26 -40.82 -9.68
CA ARG A 93 14.75 -39.89 -8.65
C ARG A 93 16.05 -39.18 -9.04
N ARG A 94 16.18 -37.91 -8.64
CA ARG A 94 17.39 -37.38 -7.97
C ARG A 94 17.02 -36.34 -6.90
N LYS A 95 17.64 -36.45 -5.72
CA LYS A 95 17.63 -35.46 -4.64
C LYS A 95 18.93 -34.66 -4.70
N SER A 96 18.88 -33.37 -4.34
CA SER A 96 20.03 -32.60 -3.88
C SER A 96 19.63 -31.79 -2.64
N TYR A 97 20.59 -31.55 -1.73
CA TYR A 97 20.35 -30.95 -0.42
C TYR A 97 20.81 -29.48 -0.37
N LEU A 98 20.11 -28.67 0.42
CA LEU A 98 20.51 -27.32 0.83
C LEU A 98 21.42 -27.36 2.07
N PRO A 99 22.36 -26.42 2.23
CA PRO A 99 22.88 -26.01 3.53
C PRO A 99 22.11 -24.79 4.08
N THR A 100 21.74 -24.82 5.36
CA THR A 100 20.99 -23.74 6.02
C THR A 100 21.92 -22.92 6.93
N THR A 101 22.04 -21.62 6.69
CA THR A 101 22.68 -20.68 7.62
C THR A 101 21.63 -19.92 8.43
N ARG A 102 21.84 -19.86 9.75
CA ARG A 102 20.86 -19.40 10.75
C ARG A 102 21.27 -18.03 11.28
N SER A 103 20.58 -16.96 10.87
CA SER A 103 20.78 -15.61 11.43
C SER A 103 19.83 -15.34 12.60
N GLN A 104 20.29 -14.56 13.58
CA GLN A 104 19.57 -14.26 14.82
C GLN A 104 18.98 -12.83 14.77
N SER A 105 17.80 -12.64 15.36
CA SER A 105 17.12 -11.34 15.43
C SER A 105 17.61 -10.52 16.65
N PRO A 106 17.99 -9.24 16.46
CA PRO A 106 18.16 -8.29 17.55
C PRO A 106 16.93 -7.37 17.70
N ARG A 107 16.63 -6.99 18.95
CA ARG A 107 15.66 -5.94 19.28
C ARG A 107 16.21 -4.56 18.88
N ALA A 108 15.33 -3.65 18.45
CA ALA A 108 15.66 -2.24 18.35
C ALA A 108 16.12 -1.70 19.72
N ARG A 109 17.23 -0.96 19.72
CA ARG A 109 17.70 -0.13 20.85
C ARG A 109 17.76 1.30 20.37
N ASP A 110 17.07 2.19 21.07
CA ASP A 110 17.12 3.63 20.81
C ASP A 110 18.54 4.18 21.03
N SER A 111 19.03 4.97 20.08
CA SER A 111 20.28 5.74 20.23
C SER A 111 19.95 7.19 20.58
N ALA A 112 19.80 7.48 21.87
CA ALA A 112 19.77 8.85 22.36
C ALA A 112 21.19 9.41 22.40
N ILE A 113 21.46 10.47 21.63
CA ILE A 113 22.74 11.19 21.67
C ILE A 113 22.78 12.03 22.96
N GLN A 114 23.61 11.63 23.91
CA GLN A 114 23.91 12.44 25.11
C GLN A 114 25.08 13.38 24.85
N SER A 115 25.00 14.58 25.44
CA SER A 115 26.08 15.56 25.53
C SER A 115 27.13 15.18 26.57
N ALA A 116 28.25 15.91 26.60
CA ALA A 116 29.54 15.40 27.05
C ALA A 116 29.88 15.54 28.56
N LEU A 117 30.66 14.57 29.05
CA LEU A 117 31.64 14.60 30.17
C LEU A 117 31.15 14.65 31.64
N PRO A 118 31.95 14.17 32.64
CA PRO A 118 33.10 13.23 32.58
C PRO A 118 32.94 11.98 33.50
N SER A 119 33.89 11.04 33.40
CA SER A 119 33.97 9.79 34.19
C SER A 119 34.50 10.02 35.62
N PRO A 120 34.28 9.06 36.56
CA PRO A 120 35.43 8.21 36.95
C PRO A 120 35.14 6.72 37.28
N GLU A 121 36.09 5.86 36.87
CA GLU A 121 36.78 4.78 37.63
C GLU A 121 36.04 3.59 38.34
N THR A 122 36.23 2.40 37.73
CA THR A 122 36.96 1.21 38.29
C THR A 122 36.29 0.15 39.23
N ALA A 123 36.54 -1.14 38.88
CA ALA A 123 36.40 -2.42 39.63
C ALA A 123 34.96 -2.92 39.99
N CYS A 124 34.57 -4.20 39.90
CA CYS A 124 35.29 -5.44 40.24
C CYS A 124 34.66 -6.73 39.63
N ILE A 125 35.49 -7.49 38.91
CA ILE A 125 35.75 -8.96 38.94
C ILE A 125 34.73 -9.93 39.61
N GLN A 126 33.93 -10.60 38.77
CA GLN A 126 33.92 -12.07 38.52
C GLN A 126 34.32 -13.08 39.63
N ALA A 127 33.37 -13.91 40.11
CA ALA A 127 33.62 -15.29 40.58
C ALA A 127 32.32 -16.12 40.76
N HIS A 128 32.12 -17.17 39.95
CA HIS A 128 31.92 -18.57 40.39
C HIS A 128 31.40 -19.46 39.25
N LEU A 129 32.21 -20.45 38.90
CA LEU A 129 31.90 -21.66 38.13
C LEU A 129 32.64 -22.80 38.84
N GLU A 130 32.37 -24.06 38.45
CA GLU A 130 32.82 -25.30 39.11
C GLU A 130 32.06 -25.64 40.42
N ALA A 131 31.65 -26.88 40.69
CA ALA A 131 31.62 -28.10 39.87
C ALA A 131 30.56 -29.09 40.39
N ASN A 132 30.18 -30.08 39.57
CA ASN A 132 30.14 -31.51 39.94
C ASN A 132 29.80 -32.40 38.72
N MET A 133 30.50 -33.54 38.62
CA MET A 133 30.29 -34.65 37.67
C MET A 133 30.15 -35.97 38.46
N GLU A 134 29.97 -37.09 37.74
CA GLU A 134 29.79 -38.49 38.21
C GLU A 134 28.34 -38.85 38.62
N SER A 135 27.76 -40.03 38.34
CA SER A 135 28.17 -41.23 37.55
C SER A 135 26.90 -42.03 37.11
N PRO A 136 26.97 -43.09 36.25
CA PRO A 136 25.81 -43.62 35.49
C PRO A 136 25.24 -44.99 35.95
N ASP A 137 24.35 -45.54 35.08
CA ASP A 137 23.69 -46.86 35.03
C ASP A 137 22.49 -47.13 35.96
N ASP A 138 21.30 -47.36 35.37
CA ASP A 138 20.89 -48.73 35.01
C ASP A 138 19.79 -48.77 33.91
N THR A 139 19.45 -49.98 33.49
CA THR A 139 18.82 -50.40 32.22
C THR A 139 17.30 -50.55 32.34
N ASP A 140 16.50 -50.12 31.34
CA ASP A 140 15.53 -51.05 30.69
C ASP A 140 14.81 -50.51 29.42
N LEU A 141 14.31 -51.45 28.63
CA LEU A 141 13.77 -51.28 27.27
C LEU A 141 12.25 -51.60 27.22
N THR A 142 11.39 -50.73 26.66
CA THR A 142 10.37 -51.09 25.63
C THR A 142 9.30 -50.01 25.27
N THR A 143 9.20 -49.73 23.96
CA THR A 143 7.99 -49.47 23.14
C THR A 143 6.98 -48.32 23.38
N LEU A 144 6.60 -47.70 22.25
CA LEU A 144 5.30 -47.03 21.93
C LEU A 144 5.00 -45.64 22.52
N THR A 145 5.43 -44.57 21.81
CA THR A 145 4.57 -43.86 20.83
C THR A 145 5.29 -42.63 20.25
N SER A 146 5.33 -42.51 18.92
CA SER A 146 5.87 -41.32 18.23
C SER A 146 4.80 -40.21 18.18
N GLN A 147 4.55 -39.53 19.30
CA GLN A 147 3.81 -38.26 19.26
C GLN A 147 4.70 -37.15 18.68
N ALA A 148 4.26 -36.57 17.57
CA ALA A 148 4.91 -35.41 16.97
C ALA A 148 4.79 -34.20 17.91
N VAL A 149 5.89 -33.80 18.53
CA VAL A 149 5.96 -32.55 19.29
C VAL A 149 5.70 -31.39 18.31
N PRO A 150 4.65 -30.56 18.50
CA PRO A 150 4.48 -29.39 17.66
C PRO A 150 5.62 -28.41 17.95
N ASN A 151 6.24 -27.89 16.89
CA ASN A 151 7.26 -26.85 16.99
C ASN A 151 6.68 -25.60 17.65
N VAL A 152 6.81 -25.49 18.98
CA VAL A 152 6.50 -24.28 19.74
C VAL A 152 7.54 -23.23 19.37
N ARG A 153 7.24 -22.46 18.31
CA ARG A 153 7.94 -21.20 18.05
C ARG A 153 7.74 -20.33 19.29
N LEU A 154 8.83 -19.88 19.91
CA LEU A 154 8.76 -18.95 21.04
C LEU A 154 8.15 -17.63 20.57
N ALA A 155 6.84 -17.49 20.74
CA ALA A 155 6.21 -16.19 20.85
C ALA A 155 6.89 -15.48 22.04
N GLY A 156 7.47 -14.30 21.80
CA GLY A 156 8.21 -13.57 22.82
C GLY A 156 7.34 -13.30 24.05
N ILE A 157 7.96 -13.20 25.23
CA ILE A 157 7.29 -13.14 26.55
C ILE A 157 6.17 -12.08 26.62
N GLY A 158 6.22 -11.00 25.83
CA GLY A 158 5.17 -9.97 25.75
C GLY A 158 3.98 -10.27 24.82
N ALA A 159 4.07 -11.25 23.91
CA ALA A 159 3.04 -11.52 22.89
C ALA A 159 1.79 -12.24 23.41
N LYS A 160 1.82 -12.73 24.67
CA LYS A 160 0.72 -13.50 25.30
C LYS A 160 0.13 -12.83 26.56
N LEU A 161 0.54 -11.61 26.89
CA LEU A 161 0.10 -10.92 28.10
C LEU A 161 -1.15 -10.05 27.85
N ASP A 162 -2.31 -10.71 27.81
CA ASP A 162 -3.64 -10.09 27.94
C ASP A 162 -4.31 -10.61 29.23
N VAL A 163 -3.61 -10.44 30.36
CA VAL A 163 -3.90 -11.09 31.66
C VAL A 163 -5.31 -10.82 32.20
N PHE A 164 -5.94 -9.73 31.76
CA PHE A 164 -7.28 -9.30 32.18
C PHE A 164 -8.33 -9.42 31.07
N GLU A 165 -8.00 -10.06 29.94
CA GLU A 165 -8.85 -10.16 28.73
C GLU A 165 -9.37 -8.80 28.22
N ALA A 166 -8.64 -7.72 28.52
CA ALA A 166 -9.04 -6.35 28.27
C ALA A 166 -8.78 -5.89 26.82
N THR A 167 -8.09 -6.69 26.00
CA THR A 167 -7.90 -6.39 24.59
C THR A 167 -9.20 -6.64 23.82
N PRO A 168 -9.77 -5.64 23.13
CA PRO A 168 -10.98 -5.84 22.33
C PRO A 168 -10.80 -6.94 21.29
N ARG A 169 -11.84 -7.76 21.09
CA ARG A 169 -11.85 -8.87 20.12
C ARG A 169 -12.99 -8.69 19.11
N PHE A 170 -12.89 -9.36 17.96
CA PHE A 170 -14.02 -9.56 17.07
C PHE A 170 -14.97 -10.64 17.63
N ASP A 171 -16.18 -10.71 17.10
CA ASP A 171 -17.12 -11.79 17.44
C ASP A 171 -16.62 -13.13 16.86
N GLY A 172 -16.42 -14.11 17.74
CA GLY A 172 -15.90 -15.44 17.41
C GLY A 172 -14.37 -15.55 17.39
N GLU A 173 -13.85 -16.75 17.67
CA GLU A 173 -12.41 -16.99 17.93
C GLU A 173 -11.53 -17.20 16.68
N VAL A 174 -11.98 -16.78 15.49
CA VAL A 174 -11.30 -17.15 14.23
C VAL A 174 -10.07 -16.28 13.92
N VAL A 175 -9.98 -15.09 14.53
CA VAL A 175 -8.86 -14.14 14.32
C VAL A 175 -7.99 -14.06 15.57
N ASP A 176 -6.70 -14.39 15.43
CA ASP A 176 -5.69 -14.16 16.47
C ASP A 176 -5.35 -12.66 16.57
N VAL A 177 -6.18 -11.95 17.33
CA VAL A 177 -6.04 -10.51 17.62
C VAL A 177 -4.74 -10.19 18.34
N LEU A 178 -4.25 -11.07 19.23
CA LEU A 178 -3.02 -10.81 20.00
C LEU A 178 -1.78 -10.85 19.11
N MET A 179 -1.70 -11.82 18.20
CA MET A 179 -0.64 -11.89 17.20
C MET A 179 -0.68 -10.70 16.22
N LEU A 180 -1.87 -10.29 15.75
CA LEU A 180 -1.99 -9.11 14.89
C LEU A 180 -1.65 -7.81 15.64
N LYS A 181 -2.11 -7.63 16.88
CA LYS A 181 -1.74 -6.49 17.75
C LYS A 181 -0.23 -6.42 17.99
N TYR A 182 0.41 -7.57 18.25
CA TYR A 182 1.86 -7.66 18.42
C TYR A 182 2.61 -7.23 17.15
N ASN A 183 2.18 -7.68 15.97
CA ASN A 183 2.79 -7.29 14.70
C ASN A 183 2.52 -5.83 14.36
N CYS A 184 1.31 -5.33 14.59
CA CYS A 184 0.97 -3.91 14.46
C CYS A 184 1.91 -3.04 15.31
N THR A 185 2.14 -3.44 16.57
CA THR A 185 3.05 -2.76 17.48
C THR A 185 4.50 -2.86 17.00
N THR A 186 4.95 -4.04 16.55
CA THR A 186 6.33 -4.30 16.11
C THR A 186 6.71 -3.48 14.87
N TYR A 187 5.77 -3.24 13.95
CA TYR A 187 6.07 -2.63 12.66
C TYR A 187 5.67 -1.16 12.52
N PHE A 188 4.63 -0.71 13.23
CA PHE A 188 4.06 0.63 13.06
C PHE A 188 4.17 1.52 14.31
N ALA A 189 4.47 0.96 15.50
CA ALA A 189 4.55 1.79 16.70
C ALA A 189 5.79 2.70 16.68
N SER A 190 5.55 3.96 17.01
CA SER A 190 6.58 4.94 17.36
C SER A 190 6.16 5.68 18.62
N GLN A 191 7.11 6.29 19.33
CA GLN A 191 6.78 7.05 20.55
C GLN A 191 5.76 8.17 20.28
N ALA A 192 5.79 8.79 19.10
CA ALA A 192 4.84 9.81 18.69
C ALA A 192 3.44 9.24 18.35
N MET A 193 3.36 8.08 17.70
CA MET A 193 2.09 7.36 17.54
C MET A 193 1.49 7.04 18.91
N CYS A 194 2.28 6.48 19.82
CA CYS A 194 1.81 6.13 21.16
C CYS A 194 1.32 7.34 21.96
N LYS A 195 1.94 8.51 21.80
CA LYS A 195 1.52 9.75 22.48
C LYS A 195 0.28 10.40 21.85
N LYS A 196 0.14 10.36 20.52
CA LYS A 196 -0.88 11.14 19.80
C LYS A 196 -2.08 10.33 19.29
N TRP A 197 -1.90 9.05 18.98
CA TRP A 197 -2.89 8.22 18.28
C TRP A 197 -3.57 7.19 19.18
N VAL A 198 -2.81 6.57 20.08
CA VAL A 198 -3.35 5.53 21.00
C VAL A 198 -4.56 6.00 21.81
N PRO A 199 -4.66 7.25 22.31
CA PRO A 199 -5.89 7.74 22.94
C PRO A 199 -7.13 7.69 22.02
N MET A 200 -6.97 7.92 20.71
CA MET A 200 -8.06 7.80 19.74
C MET A 200 -8.39 6.34 19.40
N LEU A 201 -7.39 5.45 19.36
CA LEU A 201 -7.62 4.02 19.17
C LEU A 201 -8.49 3.40 20.27
N PHE A 202 -8.30 3.84 21.52
CA PHE A 202 -9.09 3.37 22.66
C PHE A 202 -10.42 4.12 22.85
N ALA A 203 -10.76 5.09 22.00
CA ALA A 203 -12.07 5.76 22.03
C ALA A 203 -13.23 4.86 21.53
N GLY A 204 -12.93 3.72 20.88
CA GLY A 204 -13.95 2.75 20.48
C GLY A 204 -13.37 1.42 19.98
N GLN A 205 -14.10 0.32 20.23
CA GLN A 205 -13.73 -1.04 19.82
C GLN A 205 -13.40 -1.14 18.32
N ALA A 206 -14.20 -0.51 17.45
CA ALA A 206 -13.97 -0.49 16.01
C ALA A 206 -12.65 0.23 15.63
N SER A 207 -12.30 1.33 16.30
CA SER A 207 -11.06 2.08 16.06
C SER A 207 -9.82 1.27 16.42
N PHE A 208 -9.90 0.49 17.50
CA PHE A 208 -8.85 -0.45 17.88
C PHE A 208 -8.77 -1.63 16.89
N LEU A 209 -9.88 -2.32 16.62
CA LEU A 209 -9.88 -3.53 15.79
C LEU A 209 -9.55 -3.27 14.32
N SER A 210 -9.92 -2.10 13.79
CA SER A 210 -9.60 -1.70 12.42
C SER A 210 -8.08 -1.53 12.16
N THR A 211 -7.25 -1.28 13.18
CA THR A 211 -5.77 -1.28 12.98
C THR A 211 -5.26 -2.63 12.49
N LEU A 212 -5.99 -3.71 12.79
CA LEU A 212 -5.65 -5.06 12.40
C LEU A 212 -5.77 -5.25 10.87
N CYS A 213 -6.59 -4.47 10.15
CA CYS A 213 -6.65 -4.47 8.69
C CYS A 213 -5.28 -4.11 8.08
N ILE A 214 -4.61 -3.10 8.63
CA ILE A 214 -3.26 -2.70 8.22
C ILE A 214 -2.28 -3.83 8.54
N SER A 215 -2.33 -4.35 9.76
CA SER A 215 -1.38 -5.38 10.21
C SER A 215 -1.53 -6.71 9.47
N SER A 216 -2.74 -7.15 9.13
CA SER A 216 -2.95 -8.42 8.43
C SER A 216 -2.52 -8.32 6.97
N ALA A 217 -2.92 -7.26 6.28
CA ALA A 217 -2.52 -7.01 4.89
C ALA A 217 -1.00 -6.83 4.77
N TYR A 218 -0.36 -6.09 5.69
CA TYR A 218 1.10 -5.94 5.72
C TYR A 218 1.82 -7.28 5.96
N LEU A 219 1.33 -8.12 6.88
CA LEU A 219 1.92 -9.45 7.14
C LEU A 219 1.84 -10.38 5.94
N ASP A 220 0.73 -10.37 5.20
CA ASP A 220 0.60 -11.16 3.98
C ASP A 220 1.68 -10.75 2.96
N MET A 221 1.96 -9.44 2.82
CA MET A 221 3.04 -8.95 1.94
C MET A 221 4.44 -9.30 2.45
N MET A 222 4.68 -9.28 3.76
CA MET A 222 6.00 -9.63 4.34
C MET A 222 6.29 -11.13 4.32
N HIS A 223 5.26 -11.97 4.18
CA HIS A 223 5.41 -13.42 4.04
C HIS A 223 5.31 -13.89 2.58
N MET A 224 5.18 -12.98 1.62
CA MET A 224 5.07 -13.33 0.21
C MET A 224 6.41 -13.80 -0.34
N ASP A 225 6.40 -14.93 -1.05
CA ASP A 225 7.58 -15.53 -1.66
C ASP A 225 7.67 -15.15 -3.14
N PHE A 226 8.61 -14.27 -3.48
CA PHE A 226 8.88 -13.85 -4.86
C PHE A 226 9.66 -14.89 -5.68
N SER A 227 10.17 -15.97 -5.08
CA SER A 227 10.96 -17.01 -5.77
C SER A 227 10.12 -18.08 -6.47
N HIS A 228 8.81 -18.08 -6.24
CA HIS A 228 7.87 -19.03 -6.83
C HIS A 228 6.81 -18.31 -7.67
N THR A 229 6.29 -19.00 -8.68
CA THR A 229 5.22 -18.47 -9.55
C THR A 229 3.96 -18.21 -8.72
N LEU A 230 3.76 -16.95 -8.36
CA LEU A 230 2.58 -16.50 -7.62
C LEU A 230 1.32 -16.65 -8.49
N THR A 231 0.19 -16.86 -7.83
CA THR A 231 -1.13 -16.67 -8.43
C THR A 231 -1.77 -15.46 -7.76
N VAL A 232 -2.64 -14.72 -8.46
CA VAL A 232 -3.35 -13.56 -7.89
C VAL A 232 -4.02 -13.91 -6.54
N ASN A 233 -4.62 -15.10 -6.48
CA ASN A 233 -5.33 -15.63 -5.31
C ASN A 233 -4.42 -16.05 -4.14
N SER A 234 -3.10 -16.22 -4.34
CA SER A 234 -2.17 -16.61 -3.26
C SER A 234 -1.62 -15.44 -2.46
N ILE A 235 -1.92 -14.19 -2.87
CA ILE A 235 -1.31 -12.98 -2.29
C ILE A 235 -2.07 -12.51 -1.02
N GLU A 236 -3.34 -12.87 -0.85
CA GLU A 236 -4.15 -12.48 0.32
C GLU A 236 -4.55 -13.70 1.15
N SER A 237 -4.38 -13.63 2.48
CA SER A 237 -4.74 -14.72 3.38
C SER A 237 -6.20 -14.64 3.85
N VAL A 238 -6.76 -15.81 4.20
CA VAL A 238 -8.08 -15.94 4.86
C VAL A 238 -8.18 -15.03 6.10
N ARG A 239 -7.07 -14.83 6.82
CA ARG A 239 -7.03 -13.94 7.98
C ARG A 239 -7.33 -12.49 7.60
N THR A 240 -6.72 -11.98 6.53
CA THR A 240 -6.93 -10.60 6.07
C THR A 240 -8.35 -10.41 5.56
N LEU A 241 -8.88 -11.40 4.81
CA LEU A 241 -10.29 -11.42 4.39
C LEU A 241 -11.25 -11.33 5.59
N MET A 242 -11.05 -12.15 6.63
CA MET A 242 -11.91 -12.14 7.82
C MET A 242 -11.79 -10.86 8.64
N VAL A 243 -10.56 -10.34 8.84
CA VAL A 243 -10.34 -9.06 9.54
C VAL A 243 -11.02 -7.90 8.79
N ARG A 244 -10.94 -7.87 7.45
CA ARG A 244 -11.67 -6.90 6.62
C ARG A 244 -13.18 -7.06 6.82
N GLU A 245 -13.72 -8.26 6.65
CA GLU A 245 -15.15 -8.53 6.73
C GLU A 245 -15.73 -8.10 8.09
N GLN A 246 -15.12 -8.54 9.19
CA GLN A 246 -15.58 -8.21 10.53
C GLN A 246 -15.42 -6.71 10.84
N THR A 247 -14.38 -6.04 10.33
CA THR A 247 -14.23 -4.58 10.47
C THR A 247 -15.31 -3.82 9.70
N VAL A 248 -15.64 -4.25 8.46
CA VAL A 248 -16.74 -3.68 7.67
C VAL A 248 -18.08 -3.88 8.36
N GLN A 249 -18.32 -5.04 8.97
CA GLN A 249 -19.53 -5.30 9.78
C GLN A 249 -19.63 -4.34 10.97
N LEU A 250 -18.55 -4.17 11.75
CA LEU A 250 -18.52 -3.22 12.87
C LEU A 250 -18.77 -1.76 12.43
N ILE A 251 -18.18 -1.33 11.32
CA ILE A 251 -18.40 0.01 10.76
C ILE A 251 -19.87 0.15 10.31
N THR A 252 -20.42 -0.84 9.62
CA THR A 252 -21.81 -0.83 9.10
C THR A 252 -22.85 -0.75 10.22
N GLN A 253 -22.63 -1.46 11.33
CA GLN A 253 -23.48 -1.36 12.52
C GLN A 253 -23.49 0.07 13.08
N ARG A 254 -22.33 0.73 13.16
CA ARG A 254 -22.20 2.13 13.63
C ARG A 254 -22.76 3.15 12.64
N LEU A 255 -22.66 2.90 11.34
CA LEU A 255 -23.28 3.74 10.30
C LEU A 255 -24.81 3.77 10.38
N SER A 256 -25.44 2.77 11.02
CA SER A 256 -26.89 2.70 11.22
C SER A 256 -27.40 3.61 12.34
N ASP A 257 -26.52 4.16 13.18
CA ASP A 257 -26.84 5.07 14.28
C ASP A 257 -26.44 6.51 13.92
N PRO A 258 -27.39 7.47 13.82
CA PRO A 258 -27.11 8.86 13.47
C PRO A 258 -26.11 9.58 14.39
N GLU A 259 -25.98 9.19 15.66
CA GLU A 259 -25.03 9.84 16.58
C GLU A 259 -23.59 9.34 16.40
N THR A 260 -23.41 8.07 16.03
CA THR A 260 -22.06 7.46 15.91
C THR A 260 -21.58 7.23 14.48
N CYS A 261 -22.44 7.40 13.47
CA CYS A 261 -22.12 7.13 12.07
C CYS A 261 -20.87 7.88 11.57
N CYS A 262 -20.73 9.16 11.89
CA CYS A 262 -19.62 10.02 11.43
C CYS A 262 -18.75 10.52 12.59
N ASN A 263 -18.75 9.83 13.74
CA ASN A 263 -17.87 10.18 14.84
C ASN A 263 -16.40 9.86 14.53
N ASP A 264 -15.46 10.50 15.24
CA ASP A 264 -14.02 10.36 14.94
C ASP A 264 -13.56 8.90 14.98
N ALA A 265 -14.09 8.11 15.92
CA ALA A 265 -13.80 6.69 16.06
C ALA A 265 -14.18 5.87 14.81
N ASN A 266 -15.30 6.20 14.14
CA ASN A 266 -15.72 5.54 12.91
C ASN A 266 -14.88 6.02 11.71
N ILE A 267 -14.56 7.32 11.63
CA ILE A 267 -13.67 7.90 10.60
C ILE A 267 -12.27 7.25 10.67
N VAL A 268 -11.70 7.13 11.87
CA VAL A 268 -10.46 6.37 12.14
C VAL A 268 -10.54 4.94 11.59
N SER A 269 -11.68 4.27 11.79
CA SER A 269 -11.87 2.88 11.34
C SER A 269 -11.87 2.75 9.81
N VAL A 270 -12.51 3.69 9.11
CA VAL A 270 -12.49 3.74 7.63
C VAL A 270 -11.10 4.10 7.10
N VAL A 271 -10.35 4.96 7.78
CA VAL A 271 -8.96 5.28 7.40
C VAL A 271 -8.05 4.05 7.52
N HIS A 272 -8.13 3.26 8.60
CA HIS A 272 -7.36 2.03 8.72
C HIS A 272 -7.77 0.96 7.69
N LEU A 273 -9.06 0.88 7.35
CA LEU A 273 -9.58 0.01 6.31
C LEU A 273 -9.00 0.40 4.94
N LEU A 274 -8.97 1.69 4.61
CA LEU A 274 -8.35 2.21 3.38
C LEU A 274 -6.86 1.88 3.26
N PHE A 275 -6.08 2.01 4.34
CA PHE A 275 -4.68 1.55 4.36
C PHE A 275 -4.58 0.04 4.01
N GLY A 276 -5.50 -0.79 4.51
CA GLY A 276 -5.60 -2.20 4.15
C GLY A 276 -5.93 -2.43 2.66
N GLU A 277 -6.92 -1.71 2.11
CA GLU A 277 -7.30 -1.81 0.69
C GLU A 277 -6.19 -1.37 -0.26
N MET A 278 -5.39 -0.36 0.12
CA MET A 278 -4.22 0.06 -0.66
C MET A 278 -3.18 -1.06 -0.75
N ILE A 279 -2.86 -1.70 0.38
CA ILE A 279 -1.88 -2.80 0.43
C ILE A 279 -2.36 -4.00 -0.39
N VAL A 280 -3.65 -4.34 -0.32
CA VAL A 280 -4.24 -5.44 -1.11
C VAL A 280 -4.47 -5.06 -2.58
N ALA A 281 -4.38 -3.76 -2.90
CA ALA A 281 -4.58 -3.14 -4.22
C ALA A 281 -5.99 -3.35 -4.83
N SER A 282 -7.03 -3.42 -3.98
CA SER A 282 -8.43 -3.59 -4.42
C SER A 282 -9.01 -2.28 -4.97
N LYS A 283 -8.94 -2.07 -6.29
CA LYS A 283 -9.37 -0.80 -6.95
C LYS A 283 -10.81 -0.41 -6.59
N LEU A 284 -11.75 -1.36 -6.57
CA LEU A 284 -13.18 -1.11 -6.32
C LEU A 284 -13.48 -0.80 -4.84
N ALA A 285 -12.97 -1.63 -3.92
CA ALA A 285 -13.21 -1.42 -2.49
C ALA A 285 -12.54 -0.13 -1.99
N LEU A 286 -11.32 0.16 -2.50
CA LEU A 286 -10.63 1.42 -2.21
C LEU A 286 -11.47 2.63 -2.61
N GLN A 287 -12.09 2.63 -3.80
CA GLN A 287 -12.94 3.73 -4.25
C GLN A 287 -14.19 3.89 -3.37
N TRP A 288 -14.91 2.82 -3.04
CA TRP A 288 -16.09 2.91 -2.18
C TRP A 288 -15.77 3.43 -0.78
N HIS A 289 -14.67 2.99 -0.18
CA HIS A 289 -14.23 3.49 1.13
C HIS A 289 -13.70 4.93 1.04
N GLU A 290 -13.12 5.34 -0.09
CA GLU A 290 -12.65 6.71 -0.34
C GLU A 290 -13.85 7.68 -0.44
N ASP A 291 -14.87 7.33 -1.23
CA ASP A 291 -16.12 8.09 -1.35
C ASP A 291 -16.89 8.14 -0.01
N GLY A 292 -16.95 7.01 0.71
CA GLY A 292 -17.55 6.94 2.04
C GLY A 292 -16.83 7.83 3.06
N LEU A 293 -15.49 7.77 3.13
CA LEU A 293 -14.70 8.62 4.01
C LEU A 293 -14.89 10.11 3.70
N HIS A 294 -14.93 10.49 2.42
CA HIS A 294 -15.21 11.86 2.02
C HIS A 294 -16.59 12.33 2.51
N THR A 295 -17.62 11.50 2.31
CA THR A 295 -19.00 11.77 2.77
C THR A 295 -19.06 11.98 4.29
N MET A 296 -18.29 11.20 5.07
CA MET A 296 -18.20 11.37 6.53
C MET A 296 -17.54 12.70 6.94
N VAL A 297 -16.56 13.19 6.15
CA VAL A 297 -15.92 14.50 6.38
C VAL A 297 -16.88 15.64 6.01
N GLU A 298 -17.63 15.53 4.92
CA GLU A 298 -18.67 16.51 4.54
C GLU A 298 -19.80 16.55 5.58
N TYR A 299 -20.23 15.40 6.11
CA TYR A 299 -21.22 15.31 7.19
C TYR A 299 -20.74 15.99 8.49
N ARG A 300 -19.42 16.06 8.72
CA ARG A 300 -18.80 16.80 9.82
C ARG A 300 -18.55 18.28 9.48
N GLU A 301 -19.10 18.78 8.38
CA GLU A 301 -18.93 20.15 7.87
C GLU A 301 -17.45 20.49 7.53
N GLY A 302 -16.62 19.48 7.23
CA GLY A 302 -15.26 19.64 6.75
C GLY A 302 -14.16 19.11 7.69
N LEU A 303 -12.91 19.33 7.28
CA LEU A 303 -11.72 18.78 7.91
C LEU A 303 -11.40 19.41 9.28
N ASP A 304 -11.65 20.71 9.45
CA ASP A 304 -11.35 21.42 10.70
C ASP A 304 -12.21 20.98 11.90
N ASN A 305 -13.35 20.34 11.64
CA ASN A 305 -14.28 19.82 12.65
C ASN A 305 -14.01 18.36 13.06
N LEU A 306 -12.95 17.74 12.53
CA LEU A 306 -12.48 16.42 12.96
C LEU A 306 -11.62 16.55 14.22
N GLY A 307 -11.81 15.64 15.18
CA GLY A 307 -11.06 15.66 16.44
C GLY A 307 -9.60 15.21 16.31
N GLY A 308 -9.00 14.88 17.46
CA GLY A 308 -7.57 14.56 17.53
C GLY A 308 -6.66 15.78 17.28
N ASN A 309 -7.16 17.00 17.51
CA ASN A 309 -6.41 18.26 17.34
C ASN A 309 -5.79 18.40 15.93
N GLY A 310 -6.58 18.16 14.89
CA GLY A 310 -6.15 18.23 13.49
C GLY A 310 -5.30 17.05 12.99
N LEU A 311 -4.92 16.10 13.86
CA LEU A 311 -4.18 14.90 13.45
C LEU A 311 -5.02 13.98 12.56
N LEU A 312 -6.30 13.78 12.87
CA LEU A 312 -7.20 12.94 12.08
C LEU A 312 -7.37 13.54 10.67
N ALA A 313 -7.66 14.83 10.58
CA ALA A 313 -7.76 15.55 9.31
C ALA A 313 -6.44 15.55 8.50
N SER A 314 -5.29 15.65 9.18
CA SER A 314 -3.98 15.49 8.53
C SER A 314 -3.77 14.08 7.98
N MET A 315 -4.15 13.05 8.73
CA MET A 315 -4.08 11.65 8.30
C MET A 315 -4.99 11.38 7.11
N VAL A 316 -6.26 11.84 7.15
CA VAL A 316 -7.19 11.77 6.02
C VAL A 316 -6.61 12.48 4.80
N THR A 317 -6.03 13.67 4.96
CA THR A 317 -5.45 14.43 3.83
C THR A 317 -4.25 13.70 3.21
N ILE A 318 -3.36 13.12 4.03
CA ILE A 318 -2.23 12.30 3.58
C ILE A 318 -2.73 11.02 2.88
N GLN A 319 -3.72 10.35 3.44
CA GLN A 319 -4.38 9.17 2.86
C GLN A 319 -4.91 9.45 1.44
N PHE A 320 -5.66 10.52 1.25
CA PHE A 320 -6.17 10.93 -0.07
C PHE A 320 -5.05 11.29 -1.06
N PHE A 321 -3.96 11.88 -0.58
CA PHE A 321 -2.79 12.16 -1.42
C PHE A 321 -2.03 10.89 -1.80
N GLU A 322 -1.84 9.92 -0.90
CA GLU A 322 -1.16 8.66 -1.22
C GLU A 322 -1.96 7.82 -2.20
N VAL A 323 -3.29 7.72 -2.01
CA VAL A 323 -4.20 7.11 -2.99
C VAL A 323 -4.10 7.81 -4.35
N SER A 324 -4.09 9.15 -4.36
CA SER A 324 -3.94 9.92 -5.61
C SER A 324 -2.57 9.71 -6.28
N VAL A 325 -1.48 9.63 -5.51
CA VAL A 325 -0.14 9.37 -6.06
C VAL A 325 -0.07 7.97 -6.66
N LEU A 326 -0.47 6.95 -5.91
CA LEU A 326 -0.38 5.55 -6.30
C LEU A 326 -1.31 5.18 -7.47
N ARG A 327 -2.45 5.86 -7.60
CA ARG A 327 -3.38 5.70 -8.74
C ARG A 327 -3.07 6.62 -9.92
N GLU A 328 -2.03 7.46 -9.80
CA GLU A 328 -1.76 8.59 -10.70
C GLU A 328 -3.04 9.41 -10.98
N GLY A 329 -3.83 9.66 -9.93
CA GLY A 329 -5.09 10.39 -9.91
C GLY A 329 -4.94 11.87 -9.51
N ARG A 330 -6.05 12.61 -9.43
CA ARG A 330 -6.08 13.99 -8.91
C ARG A 330 -6.80 14.00 -7.55
N PRO A 331 -6.21 14.54 -6.47
CA PRO A 331 -6.90 14.65 -5.19
C PRO A 331 -8.00 15.71 -5.25
N ARG A 332 -9.03 15.56 -4.42
CA ARG A 332 -10.12 16.56 -4.31
C ARG A 332 -9.59 17.87 -3.74
N GLN A 333 -10.14 18.98 -4.22
CA GLN A 333 -9.65 20.33 -3.94
C GLN A 333 -9.61 20.66 -2.43
N GLN A 334 -10.58 20.18 -1.64
CA GLN A 334 -10.60 20.41 -0.19
C GLN A 334 -9.34 19.91 0.54
N TYR A 335 -8.76 18.79 0.10
CA TYR A 335 -7.55 18.22 0.69
C TYR A 335 -6.31 19.03 0.30
N LEU A 336 -6.27 19.58 -0.92
CA LEU A 336 -5.22 20.50 -1.38
C LEU A 336 -5.23 21.81 -0.58
N ASP A 337 -6.42 22.36 -0.30
CA ASP A 337 -6.57 23.62 0.44
C ASP A 337 -6.28 23.44 1.93
N TYR A 338 -6.76 22.36 2.57
CA TYR A 338 -6.40 22.03 3.95
C TYR A 338 -4.90 21.78 4.11
N ALA A 339 -4.28 21.06 3.17
CA ALA A 339 -2.84 20.88 3.16
C ALA A 339 -2.07 22.20 2.92
N ARG A 340 -2.66 23.21 2.27
CA ARG A 340 -2.10 24.57 2.18
C ARG A 340 -2.16 25.26 3.54
N TYR A 341 -3.33 25.28 4.17
CA TYR A 341 -3.57 25.89 5.47
C TYR A 341 -2.61 25.39 6.58
N ILE A 342 -2.50 24.08 6.79
CA ILE A 342 -1.53 23.50 7.75
C ILE A 342 -0.10 23.93 7.43
N THR A 343 0.24 23.95 6.14
CA THR A 343 1.60 24.17 5.66
C THR A 343 2.08 25.61 5.85
N GLU A 344 1.17 26.58 5.78
CA GLU A 344 1.47 28.00 5.94
C GLU A 344 1.53 28.41 7.42
N ASN A 345 0.74 27.77 8.28
CA ASN A 345 0.67 28.07 9.72
C ASN A 345 1.69 27.30 10.58
N SER A 346 2.55 26.47 9.98
CA SER A 346 3.51 25.64 10.71
C SER A 346 4.72 26.44 11.20
N THR A 347 4.73 26.83 12.48
CA THR A 347 5.87 27.46 13.17
C THR A 347 6.94 26.43 13.56
N GLN A 348 7.44 25.64 12.61
CA GLN A 348 8.29 24.50 12.91
C GLN A 348 9.74 24.92 13.26
N GLY A 349 10.19 24.57 14.47
CA GLY A 349 11.54 24.86 14.94
C GLY A 349 12.62 24.15 14.10
N ARG A 350 13.64 24.91 13.68
CA ARG A 350 14.71 24.49 12.73
C ARG A 350 15.71 23.45 13.27
N THR A 351 15.44 22.82 14.42
CA THR A 351 16.45 22.10 15.22
C THR A 351 16.24 20.59 15.36
N SER A 352 15.11 20.05 14.89
CA SER A 352 14.90 18.59 14.83
C SER A 352 15.50 18.01 13.56
N ALA A 353 16.01 16.77 13.63
CA ALA A 353 16.18 15.95 12.43
C ALA A 353 14.84 15.84 11.67
N VAL A 354 14.93 15.83 10.34
CA VAL A 354 13.78 15.82 9.43
C VAL A 354 13.95 14.73 8.38
N PRO A 355 12.85 14.13 7.89
CA PRO A 355 12.89 13.10 6.86
C PRO A 355 13.15 13.74 5.50
N GLU A 356 14.43 13.99 5.25
CA GLU A 356 14.93 14.61 4.02
C GLU A 356 14.72 13.69 2.82
N THR A 357 14.29 14.28 1.71
CA THR A 357 14.12 13.63 0.40
C THR A 357 14.39 14.66 -0.71
N PRO A 358 14.56 14.22 -1.98
CA PRO A 358 14.53 15.11 -3.14
C PRO A 358 13.33 16.06 -3.22
N LEU A 359 12.24 15.72 -2.50
CA LEU A 359 10.97 16.43 -2.50
C LEU A 359 10.79 17.36 -1.29
N TYR A 360 11.59 17.20 -0.23
CA TYR A 360 11.51 17.96 1.01
C TYR A 360 12.87 18.06 1.71
N TYR A 361 13.43 19.27 1.70
CA TYR A 361 14.77 19.59 2.21
C TYR A 361 14.73 21.02 2.78
N PRO A 362 14.11 21.25 3.96
CA PRO A 362 13.73 22.59 4.43
C PRO A 362 14.91 23.54 4.67
N THR A 363 16.13 23.00 4.80
CA THR A 363 17.40 23.70 4.98
C THR A 363 18.11 24.05 3.67
N GLY A 364 17.58 23.66 2.50
CA GLY A 364 18.25 23.81 1.20
C GLY A 364 19.31 22.73 0.91
N ILE A 365 19.87 22.13 1.96
CA ILE A 365 20.87 21.06 1.93
C ILE A 365 20.46 19.90 2.84
N HIS A 366 20.84 18.68 2.46
CA HIS A 366 20.45 17.43 3.12
C HIS A 366 21.37 17.11 4.33
N HIS A 367 21.17 17.79 5.46
CA HIS A 367 22.00 17.63 6.66
C HIS A 367 21.81 16.29 7.39
N THR A 368 20.59 15.75 7.38
CA THR A 368 20.24 14.49 8.04
C THR A 368 20.80 13.32 7.24
N LEU A 369 20.67 13.35 5.91
CA LEU A 369 21.24 12.34 5.02
C LEU A 369 22.77 12.37 5.02
N ALA A 370 23.40 13.54 4.93
CA ALA A 370 24.87 13.67 4.96
C ALA A 370 25.53 13.18 6.26
N ARG A 371 24.75 12.88 7.31
CA ARG A 371 25.24 12.37 8.59
C ARG A 371 24.92 10.89 8.83
N THR A 372 24.14 10.25 7.96
CA THR A 372 23.75 8.84 8.15
C THR A 372 24.74 7.89 7.50
N ARG A 373 25.05 6.77 8.18
CA ARG A 373 26.01 5.77 7.68
C ARG A 373 25.53 4.99 6.46
N ARG A 374 24.24 5.09 6.12
CA ARG A 374 23.60 4.40 4.99
C ARG A 374 23.56 5.26 3.72
N CYS A 375 23.93 6.54 3.79
CA CYS A 375 24.08 7.42 2.64
C CYS A 375 25.56 7.75 2.48
N ASP A 376 26.24 7.12 1.52
CA ASP A 376 27.58 7.56 1.12
C ASP A 376 27.50 8.85 0.28
N GLU A 377 28.65 9.42 -0.06
CA GLU A 377 28.76 10.69 -0.81
C GLU A 377 28.11 10.59 -2.19
N GLU A 378 28.32 9.48 -2.91
CA GLU A 378 27.71 9.24 -4.22
C GLU A 378 26.18 9.08 -4.14
N THR A 379 25.66 8.40 -3.11
CA THR A 379 24.21 8.31 -2.85
C THR A 379 23.64 9.69 -2.53
N LEU A 380 24.37 10.50 -1.77
CA LEU A 380 23.97 11.87 -1.46
C LEU A 380 23.94 12.75 -2.71
N ASP A 381 24.90 12.59 -3.61
CA ASP A 381 24.97 13.30 -4.89
C ASP A 381 23.86 12.87 -5.86
N LEU A 382 23.57 11.57 -5.97
CA LEU A 382 22.37 11.07 -6.63
C LEU A 382 21.10 11.74 -6.08
N ILE A 383 20.95 11.82 -4.75
CA ILE A 383 19.81 12.47 -4.10
C ILE A 383 19.78 13.99 -4.40
N ASN A 384 20.94 14.64 -4.46
CA ASN A 384 21.07 16.04 -4.86
C ASN A 384 20.68 16.27 -6.35
N LEU A 385 21.00 15.34 -7.25
CA LEU A 385 20.59 15.39 -8.67
C LEU A 385 19.06 15.28 -8.82
N ILE A 386 18.43 14.34 -8.11
CA ILE A 386 16.97 14.18 -8.13
C ILE A 386 16.30 15.44 -7.56
N ARG A 387 16.83 16.01 -6.46
CA ARG A 387 16.36 17.28 -5.88
C ARG A 387 16.41 18.40 -6.92
N ASP A 388 17.54 18.53 -7.62
CA ASP A 388 17.77 19.59 -8.59
C ASP A 388 16.88 19.46 -9.84
N LEU A 389 16.59 18.22 -10.26
CA LEU A 389 15.60 17.90 -11.26
C LEU A 389 14.18 18.28 -10.80
N THR A 390 13.77 17.84 -9.61
CA THR A 390 12.45 18.16 -9.03
C THR A 390 12.27 19.68 -8.88
N GLN A 391 13.28 20.41 -8.40
CA GLN A 391 13.26 21.88 -8.36
C GLN A 391 12.99 22.51 -9.71
N ALA A 392 13.70 22.07 -10.76
CA ALA A 392 13.52 22.60 -12.10
C ALA A 392 12.09 22.37 -12.60
N VAL A 393 11.52 21.18 -12.36
CA VAL A 393 10.12 20.87 -12.70
C VAL A 393 9.13 21.75 -11.93
N MET A 394 9.32 21.92 -10.61
CA MET A 394 8.44 22.75 -9.78
C MET A 394 8.45 24.21 -10.22
N HIS A 395 9.64 24.79 -10.47
CA HIS A 395 9.74 26.17 -10.95
C HIS A 395 9.16 26.37 -12.36
N LEU A 396 9.30 25.39 -13.26
CA LEU A 396 8.67 25.42 -14.58
C LEU A 396 7.14 25.33 -14.50
N ALA A 397 6.60 24.53 -13.57
CA ALA A 397 5.15 24.44 -13.32
C ALA A 397 4.58 25.74 -12.69
N ASP A 398 5.35 26.39 -11.81
CA ASP A 398 5.00 27.70 -11.24
C ASP A 398 5.01 28.81 -12.31
N ALA A 399 5.92 28.73 -13.28
CA ALA A 399 5.98 29.64 -14.42
C ALA A 399 4.80 29.43 -15.39
N SER A 400 4.51 28.19 -15.78
CA SER A 400 3.47 27.91 -16.79
C SER A 400 2.04 28.18 -16.32
N ALA A 401 1.73 28.01 -15.04
CA ALA A 401 0.40 28.30 -14.54
C ALA A 401 0.11 29.81 -14.34
N ALA A 402 0.98 30.71 -14.80
CA ALA A 402 0.85 32.17 -14.65
C ALA A 402 -0.42 32.73 -15.32
N ASP A 403 -0.89 32.06 -16.37
CA ASP A 403 -2.05 32.48 -17.19
C ASP A 403 -3.41 32.12 -16.56
N SER A 404 -3.43 31.52 -15.37
CA SER A 404 -4.66 31.11 -14.66
C SER A 404 -4.92 31.97 -13.41
N PRO A 405 -6.05 32.71 -13.33
CA PRO A 405 -6.39 33.50 -12.15
C PRO A 405 -6.78 32.60 -10.96
N SER A 406 -6.11 32.78 -9.81
CA SER A 406 -6.38 32.02 -8.59
C SER A 406 -7.59 32.55 -7.82
N SER A 407 -8.77 31.97 -8.03
CA SER A 407 -10.03 32.32 -7.34
C SER A 407 -10.46 31.26 -6.32
N GLY A 408 -9.68 31.12 -5.23
CA GLY A 408 -10.02 30.30 -4.06
C GLY A 408 -10.25 31.16 -2.81
N PRO A 409 -11.29 30.90 -1.98
CA PRO A 409 -11.62 31.74 -0.83
C PRO A 409 -10.72 31.54 0.41
N PHE A 410 -9.93 30.46 0.46
CA PHE A 410 -9.08 30.12 1.61
C PHE A 410 -7.58 30.15 1.25
N GLY A 411 -6.94 31.31 1.45
CA GLY A 411 -5.48 31.44 1.46
C GLY A 411 -4.98 32.87 1.20
N PRO A 412 -3.96 33.35 1.93
CA PRO A 412 -3.26 34.58 1.56
C PRO A 412 -2.56 34.40 0.21
N LYS A 413 -2.59 35.43 -0.63
CA LYS A 413 -1.90 35.43 -1.94
C LYS A 413 -0.39 35.49 -1.72
N ALA A 414 0.26 34.34 -1.57
CA ALA A 414 1.72 34.25 -1.65
C ALA A 414 2.18 34.90 -2.96
N ALA A 415 3.11 35.86 -2.87
CA ALA A 415 3.54 36.64 -4.02
C ALA A 415 4.16 35.71 -5.08
N ARG A 416 3.44 35.48 -6.17
CA ARG A 416 3.87 34.58 -7.24
C ARG A 416 5.13 35.13 -7.88
N ARG A 417 6.20 34.33 -7.93
CA ARG A 417 7.39 34.68 -8.70
C ARG A 417 7.03 34.71 -10.19
N ILE A 418 7.20 35.86 -10.80
CA ILE A 418 7.20 36.00 -12.26
C ILE A 418 8.61 35.60 -12.73
N TYR A 419 8.68 34.72 -13.72
CA TYR A 419 9.94 34.29 -14.32
C TYR A 419 10.12 34.98 -15.67
N THR A 420 11.34 35.40 -15.96
CA THR A 420 11.73 35.86 -17.30
C THR A 420 11.95 34.68 -18.24
N GLU A 421 11.85 34.92 -19.55
CA GLU A 421 12.15 33.93 -20.58
C GLU A 421 13.56 33.32 -20.42
N LEU A 422 14.55 34.14 -20.05
CA LEU A 422 15.92 33.69 -19.78
C LEU A 422 16.01 32.76 -18.56
N GLU A 423 15.22 33.00 -17.51
CA GLU A 423 15.12 32.10 -16.36
C GLU A 423 14.43 30.78 -16.73
N ILE A 424 13.36 30.83 -17.53
CA ILE A 424 12.67 29.62 -18.04
C ILE A 424 13.64 28.77 -18.86
N GLN A 425 14.40 29.37 -19.79
CA GLN A 425 15.44 28.68 -20.55
C GLN A 425 16.60 28.16 -19.66
N ALA A 426 16.94 28.84 -18.56
CA ALA A 426 17.91 28.34 -17.59
C ALA A 426 17.37 27.13 -16.81
N LEU A 427 16.09 27.14 -16.42
CA LEU A 427 15.40 26.02 -15.76
C LEU A 427 15.29 24.81 -16.68
N HIS A 428 14.95 24.99 -17.96
CA HIS A 428 14.98 23.90 -18.94
C HIS A 428 16.38 23.30 -19.08
N ARG A 429 17.44 24.12 -19.13
CA ARG A 429 18.82 23.61 -19.15
C ARG A 429 19.20 22.86 -17.87
N LYS A 430 18.77 23.33 -16.69
CA LYS A 430 18.94 22.60 -15.42
C LYS A 430 18.21 21.25 -15.44
N LYS A 431 16.96 21.21 -15.95
CA LYS A 431 16.16 19.98 -16.09
C LYS A 431 16.88 18.94 -16.94
N HIS A 432 17.31 19.30 -18.16
CA HIS A 432 17.99 18.38 -19.07
C HIS A 432 19.31 17.90 -18.50
N LYS A 433 20.18 18.81 -18.00
CA LYS A 433 21.46 18.43 -17.41
C LYS A 433 21.30 17.41 -16.27
N ALA A 434 20.31 17.60 -15.38
CA ALA A 434 20.07 16.66 -14.29
C ALA A 434 19.58 15.29 -14.79
N ILE A 435 18.74 15.25 -15.83
CA ILE A 435 18.33 14.00 -16.49
C ILE A 435 19.55 13.29 -17.10
N ASP A 436 20.36 13.99 -17.89
CA ASP A 436 21.54 13.42 -18.55
C ASP A 436 22.51 12.84 -17.53
N GLN A 437 22.72 13.55 -16.41
CA GLN A 437 23.55 13.07 -15.30
C GLN A 437 22.97 11.83 -14.61
N ILE A 438 21.67 11.77 -14.34
CA ILE A 438 21.01 10.59 -13.73
C ILE A 438 21.06 9.38 -14.67
N VAL A 439 20.83 9.58 -15.97
CA VAL A 439 20.90 8.51 -16.99
C VAL A 439 22.31 7.95 -17.14
N ALA A 440 23.34 8.79 -16.96
CA ALA A 440 24.74 8.38 -16.99
C ALA A 440 25.25 7.69 -15.71
N LEU A 441 24.44 7.58 -14.64
CA LEU A 441 24.89 6.93 -13.40
C LEU A 441 25.03 5.41 -13.56
N GLU A 442 26.25 4.92 -13.32
CA GLU A 442 26.58 3.51 -13.35
C GLU A 442 25.95 2.75 -12.16
N ALA A 443 25.69 1.45 -12.38
CA ALA A 443 25.18 0.56 -11.35
C ALA A 443 26.27 0.18 -10.34
N ARG A 444 25.91 0.03 -9.06
CA ARG A 444 26.85 -0.36 -8.00
C ARG A 444 26.36 -1.59 -7.25
N ASN A 445 27.28 -2.33 -6.62
CA ASN A 445 26.94 -3.44 -5.73
C ASN A 445 26.57 -2.97 -4.29
N ASP A 446 25.93 -1.81 -4.18
CA ASP A 446 25.25 -1.36 -2.96
C ASP A 446 23.73 -1.38 -3.25
N PRO A 447 22.95 -2.22 -2.55
CA PRO A 447 21.51 -2.35 -2.81
C PRO A 447 20.68 -1.12 -2.42
N VAL A 448 21.17 -0.25 -1.52
CA VAL A 448 20.50 1.03 -1.19
C VAL A 448 20.70 2.01 -2.34
N TYR A 449 21.95 2.23 -2.75
CA TYR A 449 22.26 3.09 -3.90
C TYR A 449 21.55 2.61 -5.16
N GLU A 450 21.61 1.31 -5.46
CA GLU A 450 21.07 0.77 -6.71
C GLU A 450 19.54 0.86 -6.78
N ALA A 451 18.82 0.60 -5.68
CA ALA A 451 17.39 0.83 -5.62
C ALA A 451 17.03 2.32 -5.85
N LEU A 452 17.78 3.23 -5.24
CA LEU A 452 17.57 4.67 -5.41
C LEU A 452 17.94 5.14 -6.84
N ARG A 453 19.01 4.61 -7.43
CA ARG A 453 19.46 4.93 -8.80
C ARG A 453 18.44 4.48 -9.84
N LEU A 454 17.91 3.27 -9.71
CA LEU A 454 16.86 2.75 -10.59
C LEU A 454 15.54 3.53 -10.43
N CYS A 455 15.17 3.89 -9.20
CA CYS A 455 14.00 4.75 -8.94
C CYS A 455 14.19 6.16 -9.53
N ALA A 456 15.40 6.71 -9.42
CA ALA A 456 15.77 8.00 -10.02
C ALA A 456 15.75 7.97 -11.55
N LEU A 457 16.25 6.89 -12.16
CA LEU A 457 16.20 6.67 -13.60
C LEU A 457 14.75 6.62 -14.10
N LEU A 458 13.89 5.84 -13.45
CA LEU A 458 12.45 5.79 -13.73
C LEU A 458 11.80 7.18 -13.63
N TYR A 459 12.07 7.91 -12.54
CA TYR A 459 11.54 9.24 -12.27
C TYR A 459 12.03 10.29 -13.29
N ALA A 460 13.31 10.24 -13.66
CA ALA A 460 13.93 11.14 -14.63
C ALA A 460 13.43 10.86 -16.06
N THR A 461 13.32 9.60 -16.47
CA THR A 461 12.74 9.21 -17.76
C THR A 461 11.28 9.65 -17.87
N ALA A 462 10.49 9.51 -16.82
CA ALA A 462 9.11 10.00 -16.80
C ALA A 462 9.04 11.53 -17.06
N ILE A 463 9.89 12.31 -16.38
CA ILE A 463 10.01 13.77 -16.54
C ILE A 463 10.62 14.19 -17.89
N HIS A 464 11.44 13.33 -18.50
CA HIS A 464 12.00 13.54 -19.83
C HIS A 464 10.92 13.37 -20.90
N CYS A 465 10.23 12.22 -20.88
CA CYS A 465 9.18 11.87 -21.84
C CYS A 465 7.84 12.59 -21.59
N ASN A 466 7.65 13.17 -20.40
CA ASN A 466 6.36 13.67 -19.90
C ASN A 466 5.29 12.57 -19.99
N MET A 467 5.53 11.45 -19.32
CA MET A 467 4.60 10.32 -19.25
C MET A 467 4.31 9.95 -17.78
N PRO A 468 3.13 9.39 -17.45
CA PRO A 468 2.88 8.78 -16.15
C PRO A 468 3.95 7.75 -15.75
N PHE A 469 4.16 7.54 -14.46
CA PHE A 469 5.15 6.57 -13.99
C PHE A 469 4.83 5.14 -14.46
N SER A 470 3.54 4.78 -14.53
CA SER A 470 3.07 3.45 -14.98
C SER A 470 3.32 3.19 -16.45
N THR A 471 3.11 4.18 -17.30
CA THR A 471 3.45 4.15 -18.73
C THR A 471 4.96 4.12 -18.93
N THR A 472 5.69 4.92 -18.15
CA THR A 472 7.16 4.99 -18.22
C THR A 472 7.81 3.66 -17.82
N ALA A 473 7.36 3.01 -16.74
CA ALA A 473 7.90 1.74 -16.30
C ALA A 473 7.82 0.63 -17.36
N ARG A 474 6.72 0.58 -18.13
CA ARG A 474 6.52 -0.36 -19.24
C ARG A 474 7.41 -0.09 -20.45
N SER A 475 8.03 1.08 -20.54
CA SER A 475 8.95 1.43 -21.64
C SER A 475 10.38 0.91 -21.44
N PHE A 476 10.73 0.46 -20.22
CA PHE A 476 12.04 -0.13 -19.96
C PHE A 476 12.13 -1.58 -20.49
N PRO A 477 13.20 -1.96 -21.22
CA PRO A 477 13.36 -3.32 -21.76
C PRO A 477 13.44 -4.42 -20.70
N SER A 478 13.90 -4.06 -19.49
CA SER A 478 13.85 -4.89 -18.30
C SER A 478 12.86 -4.27 -17.32
N ASN A 479 12.12 -5.12 -16.59
CA ASN A 479 11.09 -4.65 -15.67
C ASN A 479 11.72 -3.88 -14.49
N ILE A 480 11.71 -2.55 -14.58
CA ILE A 480 12.48 -1.68 -13.67
C ILE A 480 11.92 -1.70 -12.25
N VAL A 481 10.61 -1.84 -12.08
CA VAL A 481 9.96 -1.88 -10.77
C VAL A 481 10.30 -3.18 -10.00
N ILE A 482 10.46 -4.30 -10.72
CA ILE A 482 10.99 -5.56 -10.18
C ILE A 482 12.47 -5.40 -9.76
N GLN A 483 13.32 -4.77 -10.58
CA GLN A 483 14.73 -4.54 -10.21
C GLN A 483 14.89 -3.63 -8.99
N ILE A 484 14.02 -2.63 -8.81
CA ILE A 484 13.99 -1.80 -7.59
C ILE A 484 13.59 -2.66 -6.38
N ARG A 485 12.54 -3.48 -6.51
CA ARG A 485 12.11 -4.44 -5.46
C ARG A 485 13.24 -5.36 -5.02
N ASP A 486 13.92 -5.99 -5.98
CA ASP A 486 14.95 -6.99 -5.69
C ASP A 486 16.17 -6.39 -5.00
N ASN A 487 16.50 -5.12 -5.31
CA ASN A 487 17.52 -4.39 -4.56
C ASN A 487 17.03 -3.99 -3.16
N LEU A 488 15.78 -3.51 -2.99
CA LEU A 488 15.23 -3.22 -1.66
C LEU A 488 15.16 -4.47 -0.76
N LEU A 489 14.82 -5.64 -1.31
CA LEU A 489 14.82 -6.94 -0.62
C LEU A 489 16.22 -7.36 -0.11
N ARG A 490 17.30 -6.85 -0.72
CA ARG A 490 18.69 -7.04 -0.26
C ARG A 490 19.10 -6.07 0.86
N THR A 491 18.23 -5.15 1.27
CA THR A 491 18.48 -4.20 2.36
C THR A 491 17.78 -4.59 3.66
N ASP A 492 18.32 -4.19 4.80
CA ASP A 492 17.59 -4.26 6.06
C ASP A 492 16.50 -3.18 6.10
N LEU A 493 15.25 -3.62 5.97
CA LEU A 493 14.01 -2.82 6.06
C LEU A 493 13.35 -2.90 7.45
N SER A 494 13.89 -3.67 8.40
CA SER A 494 13.25 -3.93 9.69
C SER A 494 13.04 -2.65 10.52
N ASN A 495 14.01 -1.73 10.46
CA ASN A 495 13.98 -0.40 11.06
C ASN A 495 13.65 0.72 10.03
N CYS A 496 13.04 0.38 8.89
CA CYS A 496 12.68 1.29 7.79
C CYS A 496 13.77 2.32 7.42
N TRP A 497 15.02 1.86 7.35
CA TRP A 497 16.21 2.67 7.03
C TRP A 497 16.53 3.83 8.00
N ASP A 498 15.96 3.84 9.21
CA ASP A 498 16.29 4.82 10.25
C ASP A 498 16.15 6.28 9.73
N SER A 499 17.23 7.06 9.77
CA SER A 499 17.33 8.44 9.29
C SER A 499 17.07 8.61 7.78
N MET A 500 17.07 7.52 7.00
CA MET A 500 16.69 7.51 5.58
C MET A 500 15.25 7.02 5.33
N VAL A 501 14.38 6.92 6.34
CA VAL A 501 12.97 6.52 6.17
C VAL A 501 12.22 7.38 5.14
N GLY A 502 12.57 8.67 5.00
CA GLY A 502 12.04 9.54 3.94
C GLY A 502 12.42 9.05 2.53
N MET A 503 13.67 8.61 2.33
CA MET A 503 14.13 8.06 1.06
C MET A 503 13.46 6.73 0.72
N LEU A 504 13.26 5.88 1.73
CA LEU A 504 12.50 4.63 1.56
C LEU A 504 11.04 4.91 1.17
N PHE A 505 10.39 5.88 1.83
CA PHE A 505 9.05 6.33 1.46
C PHE A 505 8.99 6.86 0.02
N TRP A 506 9.92 7.75 -0.37
CA TRP A 506 9.99 8.27 -1.73
C TRP A 506 10.17 7.16 -2.77
N CYS A 507 11.11 6.24 -2.55
CA CYS A 507 11.37 5.14 -3.47
C CYS A 507 10.13 4.24 -3.63
N THR A 508 9.51 3.85 -2.51
CA THR A 508 8.37 2.92 -2.51
C THR A 508 7.07 3.53 -3.01
N ILE A 509 6.80 4.82 -2.76
CA ILE A 509 5.60 5.50 -3.29
C ILE A 509 5.72 5.76 -4.80
N VAL A 510 6.91 6.13 -5.31
CA VAL A 510 7.14 6.32 -6.76
C VAL A 510 7.08 4.99 -7.49
N THR A 511 7.77 3.95 -7.00
CA THR A 511 7.73 2.62 -7.61
C THR A 511 6.35 1.98 -7.47
N GLY A 512 5.62 2.20 -6.38
CA GLY A 512 4.23 1.76 -6.23
C GLY A 512 3.27 2.42 -7.24
N ALA A 513 3.43 3.71 -7.53
CA ALA A 513 2.70 4.43 -8.57
C ALA A 513 3.08 3.92 -9.98
N ALA A 514 4.35 3.59 -10.19
CA ALA A 514 4.82 2.98 -11.43
C ALA A 514 4.26 1.57 -11.69
N CYS A 515 3.73 0.90 -10.66
CA CYS A 515 2.96 -0.34 -10.82
C CYS A 515 1.43 -0.11 -10.93
N ASN A 516 0.95 1.13 -11.15
CA ASN A 516 -0.50 1.41 -11.12
C ASN A 516 -1.31 0.58 -12.14
N ASP A 517 -0.79 0.45 -13.36
CA ASP A 517 -1.44 -0.23 -14.47
C ASP A 517 -1.42 -1.75 -14.37
N ALA A 518 -0.73 -2.32 -13.38
CA ALA A 518 -0.72 -3.77 -13.16
C ALA A 518 -2.15 -4.33 -13.04
N ASP A 519 -2.39 -5.40 -13.80
CA ASP A 519 -3.61 -6.18 -13.82
C ASP A 519 -3.35 -7.60 -13.29
N ASP A 520 -4.33 -8.50 -13.47
CA ASP A 520 -4.26 -9.87 -12.99
C ASP A 520 -3.42 -10.80 -13.88
N GLU A 521 -3.00 -10.34 -15.08
CA GLU A 521 -2.11 -11.10 -15.98
C GLU A 521 -0.64 -10.85 -15.62
N ASP A 522 -0.27 -9.61 -15.26
CA ASP A 522 1.09 -9.25 -14.81
C ASP A 522 1.27 -9.47 -13.29
N VAL A 523 1.10 -10.72 -12.85
CA VAL A 523 1.05 -11.14 -11.44
C VAL A 523 2.31 -10.70 -10.66
N GLU A 524 3.49 -10.68 -11.29
CA GLU A 524 4.72 -10.28 -10.60
C GLU A 524 4.80 -8.76 -10.37
N VAL A 525 4.33 -7.94 -11.33
CA VAL A 525 4.21 -6.49 -11.11
C VAL A 525 3.09 -6.18 -10.11
N LEU A 526 1.98 -6.91 -10.13
CA LEU A 526 0.92 -6.78 -9.12
C LEU A 526 1.42 -7.16 -7.71
N ALA A 527 2.18 -8.25 -7.57
CA ALA A 527 2.85 -8.62 -6.33
C ALA A 527 3.83 -7.51 -5.87
N THR A 528 4.63 -6.98 -6.80
CA THR A 528 5.55 -5.87 -6.55
C THR A 528 4.82 -4.61 -6.10
N LYS A 529 3.69 -4.27 -6.72
CA LYS A 529 2.82 -3.14 -6.34
C LYS A 529 2.40 -3.23 -4.87
N LYS A 530 1.79 -4.36 -4.48
CA LYS A 530 1.27 -4.56 -3.13
C LYS A 530 2.37 -4.48 -2.07
N TRP A 531 3.53 -5.05 -2.36
CA TRP A 531 4.71 -4.99 -1.48
C TRP A 531 5.32 -3.57 -1.37
N MET A 532 5.44 -2.85 -2.49
CA MET A 532 5.88 -1.44 -2.48
C MET A 532 4.91 -0.57 -1.67
N VAL A 533 3.60 -0.75 -1.87
CA VAL A 533 2.58 -0.02 -1.11
C VAL A 533 2.64 -0.38 0.37
N ALA A 534 2.85 -1.63 0.76
CA ALA A 534 3.04 -2.03 2.16
C ALA A 534 4.20 -1.28 2.84
N HIS A 535 5.35 -1.14 2.16
CA HIS A 535 6.47 -0.37 2.69
C HIS A 535 6.27 1.15 2.64
N ALA A 536 5.55 1.67 1.64
CA ALA A 536 5.16 3.07 1.58
C ALA A 536 4.22 3.44 2.75
N ILE A 537 3.17 2.65 2.99
CA ILE A 537 2.23 2.85 4.12
C ILE A 537 2.96 2.74 5.46
N ARG A 538 3.85 1.75 5.64
CA ARG A 538 4.64 1.66 6.86
C ARG A 538 5.51 2.89 7.10
N SER A 539 6.23 3.33 6.08
CA SER A 539 7.09 4.51 6.17
C SER A 539 6.25 5.77 6.45
N SER A 540 5.09 5.89 5.78
CA SER A 540 4.11 6.96 6.02
C SER A 540 3.63 7.01 7.46
N ILE A 541 3.19 5.88 8.02
CA ILE A 541 2.69 5.82 9.41
C ILE A 541 3.78 6.22 10.42
N LEU A 542 5.03 5.79 10.22
CA LEU A 542 6.16 6.20 11.08
C LEU A 542 6.42 7.72 10.99
N LEU A 543 6.35 8.28 9.77
CA LEU A 543 6.61 9.69 9.49
C LEU A 543 5.45 10.61 9.91
N LEU A 544 4.20 10.19 9.73
CA LEU A 544 2.99 10.97 9.92
C LEU A 544 2.90 11.61 11.31
N PHE A 545 3.20 10.85 12.37
CA PHE A 545 3.04 11.35 13.75
C PHE A 545 4.16 12.27 14.22
N GLN A 546 5.34 12.22 13.59
CA GLN A 546 6.53 13.03 13.94
C GLN A 546 6.72 14.22 12.99
N HIS A 547 6.43 14.01 11.72
CA HIS A 547 6.81 14.87 10.60
C HIS A 547 5.63 15.10 9.63
N THR A 548 4.42 15.26 10.15
CA THR A 548 3.17 15.49 9.40
C THR A 548 3.32 16.54 8.28
N HIS A 549 3.96 17.67 8.58
CA HIS A 549 4.24 18.73 7.61
C HIS A 549 5.18 18.29 6.48
N ALA A 550 6.23 17.51 6.79
CA ALA A 550 7.11 16.96 5.77
C ALA A 550 6.37 15.99 4.84
N MET A 551 5.52 15.12 5.39
CA MET A 551 4.68 14.21 4.61
C MET A 551 3.74 14.96 3.65
N LEU A 552 3.00 15.95 4.14
CA LEU A 552 2.13 16.79 3.32
C LEU A 552 2.92 17.52 2.21
N ARG A 553 4.12 18.03 2.52
CA ARG A 553 5.00 18.68 1.53
C ARG A 553 5.47 17.69 0.47
N MET A 554 6.05 16.55 0.85
CA MET A 554 6.55 15.53 -0.07
C MET A 554 5.45 15.06 -1.03
N LEU A 555 4.29 14.69 -0.50
CA LEU A 555 3.16 14.22 -1.31
C LEU A 555 2.63 15.29 -2.27
N ARG A 556 2.51 16.56 -1.82
CA ARG A 556 2.15 17.67 -2.72
C ARG A 556 3.17 17.88 -3.83
N THR A 557 4.47 17.72 -3.55
CA THR A 557 5.52 17.79 -4.58
C THR A 557 5.35 16.69 -5.63
N ILE A 558 5.09 15.44 -5.22
CA ILE A 558 4.81 14.34 -6.18
C ILE A 558 3.57 14.64 -7.02
N LEU A 559 2.50 15.11 -6.40
CA LEU A 559 1.25 15.42 -7.10
C LEU A 559 1.42 16.54 -8.14
N VAL A 560 2.27 17.54 -7.86
CA VAL A 560 2.61 18.59 -8.85
C VAL A 560 3.45 17.99 -10.00
N VAL A 561 4.42 17.12 -9.69
CA VAL A 561 5.20 16.42 -10.72
C VAL A 561 4.28 15.56 -11.60
N GLN A 562 3.42 14.73 -11.02
CA GLN A 562 2.43 13.92 -11.76
C GLN A 562 1.40 14.76 -12.53
N LYS A 563 1.12 16.00 -12.12
CA LYS A 563 0.32 16.93 -12.92
C LYS A 563 1.08 17.33 -14.18
N VAL A 564 2.37 17.69 -14.07
CA VAL A 564 3.22 18.00 -15.23
C VAL A 564 3.33 16.80 -16.18
N LEU A 565 3.49 15.59 -15.66
CA LEU A 565 3.54 14.34 -16.44
C LEU A 565 2.25 14.02 -17.21
N ARG A 566 1.13 14.68 -16.90
CA ARG A 566 -0.17 14.49 -17.55
C ARG A 566 -0.57 15.61 -18.50
N CYS A 567 0.07 16.78 -18.45
CA CYS A 567 -0.26 17.90 -19.35
C CYS A 567 0.13 17.67 -20.82
N SER A 568 0.83 16.58 -21.12
CA SER A 568 1.19 16.06 -22.44
C SER A 568 0.22 15.00 -22.97
N ALA A 569 -0.62 14.42 -22.11
CA ALA A 569 -1.66 13.49 -22.52
C ALA A 569 -2.94 14.29 -22.81
N GLU A 570 -3.19 14.55 -24.10
CA GLU A 570 -4.51 14.98 -24.55
C GLU A 570 -5.51 13.85 -24.25
N GLU A 571 -6.27 13.98 -23.16
CA GLU A 571 -7.50 13.21 -22.98
C GLU A 571 -8.49 13.70 -24.05
N PRO A 572 -8.96 12.84 -24.98
CA PRO A 572 -10.03 13.23 -25.88
C PRO A 572 -11.28 13.51 -25.04
N GLU A 573 -11.92 14.65 -25.28
CA GLU A 573 -13.22 14.96 -24.67
C GLU A 573 -14.24 13.87 -25.04
N ILE A 574 -14.95 13.36 -24.02
CA ILE A 574 -16.09 12.42 -24.14
C ILE A 574 -17.36 13.15 -23.70
#